data_AF-A0A6G7CMN2-F1
#
_entry.id   AF-A0A6G7CMN2-F1
#
_cell.length_a   1.000
_cell.length_b   1.000
_cell.length_c   1.000
_cell.angle_alpha   90.00
_cell.angle_beta   90.00
_cell.angle_gamma   90.00
#
_symmetry.space_group_name_H-M   'P 1'
#
loop_
_entity.id
_entity.type
_entity.pdbx_description
1 polymer ?
#
loop_
_entity_poly.entity_id
_entity_poly.type
_entity_poly.pdbx_seq_one_letter_code
_entity_poly.pdbx_strand_id
1 'polypeptide(L)'
;MKDKIRAVGKLQQVEEKNRDRIGQQLDTMRQKHQYLKSQLEQLANLKSTTGDSTFGAIKLNSALLMNFNRVDLLLQKLLRHHEQEQAVMEAQCNSVQEVLQSKHARVKGLEQVLERWNRKQQYEKARKEQKNIEDILNSRYRQKAL
;
A
#
# COMPACT_ATOMS: atom_id res chain seq x y z
N MET A 1 32.12 5.77 -10.66
CA MET A 1 31.18 5.93 -9.52
C MET A 1 29.90 6.67 -9.93
N LYS A 2 29.99 7.75 -10.73
CA LYS A 2 28.84 8.52 -11.22
C LYS A 2 27.77 7.67 -11.94
N ASP A 3 28.17 6.74 -12.81
CA ASP A 3 27.22 5.91 -13.56
C ASP A 3 26.48 4.91 -12.66
N LYS A 4 27.14 4.40 -11.61
CA LYS A 4 26.53 3.50 -10.62
C LYS A 4 25.47 4.25 -9.79
N ILE A 5 25.76 5.48 -9.37
CA ILE A 5 24.79 6.34 -8.65
C ILE A 5 23.60 6.66 -9.55
N ARG A 6 23.84 6.98 -10.83
CA ARG A 6 22.77 7.24 -11.80
C ARG A 6 21.91 5.99 -12.04
N ALA A 7 22.51 4.81 -12.17
CA ALA A 7 21.78 3.56 -12.36
C ALA A 7 20.92 3.21 -11.14
N VAL A 8 21.47 3.33 -9.92
CA VAL A 8 20.72 3.07 -8.68
C VAL A 8 19.63 4.12 -8.46
N GLY A 9 19.86 5.38 -8.82
CA GLY A 9 18.82 6.41 -8.78
C GLY A 9 17.66 6.14 -9.74
N LYS A 10 17.94 5.62 -10.95
CA LYS A 10 16.89 5.16 -11.87
C LYS A 10 16.12 3.97 -11.30
N LEU A 11 16.81 3.01 -10.67
CA LEU A 11 16.16 1.87 -10.02
C LEU A 11 15.28 2.30 -8.85
N GLN A 12 15.70 3.28 -8.05
CA GLN A 12 14.89 3.87 -6.98
C GLN A 12 13.59 4.46 -7.55
N GLN A 13 13.67 5.30 -8.59
CA GLN A 13 12.48 5.91 -9.20
C GLN A 13 11.49 4.87 -9.75
N VAL A 14 11.99 3.76 -10.28
CA VAL A 14 11.14 2.66 -10.77
C VAL A 14 10.45 1.95 -9.61
N GLU A 15 11.17 1.64 -8.52
CA GLU A 15 10.60 1.00 -7.34
C GLU A 15 9.62 1.93 -6.59
N GLU A 16 9.87 3.24 -6.54
CA GLU A 16 8.93 4.23 -6.01
C GLU A 16 7.63 4.25 -6.81
N LYS A 17 7.71 4.33 -8.15
CA LYS A 17 6.52 4.27 -9.00
C LYS A 17 5.73 2.98 -8.83
N ASN A 18 6.42 1.85 -8.66
CA ASN A 18 5.77 0.57 -8.42
C ASN A 18 5.11 0.52 -7.04
N ARG A 19 5.77 1.05 -6.00
CA ARG A 19 5.18 1.20 -4.67
C ARG A 19 3.92 2.04 -4.73
N ASP A 20 3.96 3.18 -5.43
CA ASP A 20 2.83 4.10 -5.51
C ASP A 20 1.64 3.47 -6.26
N ARG A 21 1.90 2.71 -7.33
CA ARG A 21 0.85 1.92 -8.03
C ARG A 21 0.19 0.89 -7.12
N ILE A 22 0.99 0.14 -6.35
CA ILE A 22 0.47 -0.85 -5.40
C ILE A 22 -0.32 -0.15 -4.28
N GLY A 23 0.15 1.01 -3.81
CA GLY A 23 -0.56 1.85 -2.85
C GLY A 23 -1.94 2.27 -3.37
N GLN A 24 -2.03 2.79 -4.59
CA GLN A 24 -3.30 3.15 -5.22
C GLN A 24 -4.24 1.95 -5.36
N GLN A 25 -3.71 0.79 -5.76
CA GLN A 25 -4.52 -0.44 -5.85
C GLN A 25 -5.07 -0.84 -4.48
N LEU A 26 -4.25 -0.80 -3.44
CA LEU A 26 -4.66 -1.10 -2.06
C LEU A 26 -5.74 -0.13 -1.56
N ASP A 27 -5.61 1.16 -1.85
CA ASP A 27 -6.64 2.15 -1.48
C ASP A 27 -7.97 1.88 -2.19
N THR A 28 -7.94 1.53 -3.49
CA THR A 28 -9.16 1.16 -4.22
C THR A 28 -9.79 -0.11 -3.66
N MET A 29 -8.99 -1.10 -3.23
CA MET A 29 -9.49 -2.32 -2.60
C MET A 29 -10.12 -2.03 -1.23
N ARG A 30 -9.51 -1.14 -0.43
CA ARG A 30 -10.08 -0.70 0.85
C ARG A 30 -11.40 0.03 0.67
N GLN A 31 -11.51 0.91 -0.33
CA GLN A 31 -12.78 1.58 -0.66
C GLN A 31 -13.87 0.57 -1.04
N LYS A 32 -13.53 -0.43 -1.86
CA LYS A 32 -14.46 -1.51 -2.22
C LYS A 32 -14.88 -2.34 -1.00
N HIS A 33 -13.95 -2.64 -0.10
CA HIS A 33 -14.26 -3.33 1.15
C HIS A 33 -15.23 -2.51 2.01
N GLN A 34 -14.98 -1.21 2.18
CA GLN A 34 -15.87 -0.32 2.95
C GLN A 34 -17.28 -0.27 2.34
N TYR A 35 -17.38 -0.20 1.02
CA TYR A 35 -18.65 -0.26 0.32
C TYR A 35 -19.40 -1.57 0.58
N LEU A 36 -18.73 -2.72 0.41
CA LEU A 36 -19.33 -4.04 0.70
C LEU A 36 -19.79 -4.16 2.16
N LYS A 37 -19.01 -3.63 3.11
CA LYS A 37 -19.40 -3.60 4.52
C LYS A 37 -20.67 -2.79 4.75
N SER A 38 -20.81 -1.63 4.10
CA SER A 38 -22.02 -0.82 4.19
C SER A 38 -23.25 -1.54 3.59
N GLN A 39 -23.07 -2.30 2.51
CA GLN A 39 -24.15 -3.11 1.92
C GLN A 39 -24.56 -4.26 2.84
N LEU A 40 -23.60 -4.91 3.50
CA LEU A 40 -23.86 -5.93 4.52
C LEU A 40 -24.69 -5.39 5.69
N GLU A 41 -24.35 -4.20 6.19
CA GLU A 41 -25.11 -3.53 7.25
C GLU A 41 -26.55 -3.23 6.80
N GLN A 42 -26.74 -2.78 5.56
CA GLN A 42 -28.07 -2.56 4.99
C GLN A 42 -28.87 -3.87 4.87
N LEU A 43 -28.24 -4.96 4.43
CA LEU A 43 -28.88 -6.27 4.32
C LEU A 43 -29.25 -6.85 5.70
N ALA A 44 -28.39 -6.66 6.70
CA ALA A 44 -28.68 -7.05 8.08
C ALA A 44 -29.89 -6.27 8.65
N ASN A 45 -29.98 -4.97 8.35
CA ASN A 45 -31.12 -4.12 8.74
C ASN A 45 -32.42 -4.51 8.02
N LEU A 46 -32.34 -4.92 6.75
CA LEU A 46 -33.49 -5.46 6.03
C LEU A 46 -33.99 -6.77 6.64
N LYS A 47 -33.06 -7.63 7.10
CA LYS A 47 -33.41 -8.87 7.79
C LYS A 47 -34.12 -8.62 9.12
N SER A 48 -33.62 -7.71 9.96
CA SER A 48 -34.25 -7.39 11.25
C SER A 48 -35.67 -6.81 11.07
N THR A 49 -35.82 -5.84 10.16
CA THR A 49 -37.12 -5.20 9.88
C THR A 49 -38.16 -6.15 9.27
N THR A 50 -37.73 -7.10 8.44
CA THR A 50 -38.62 -8.12 7.85
C THR A 50 -39.10 -9.14 8.91
N GLY A 51 -38.25 -9.44 9.91
CA GLY A 51 -38.63 -10.25 11.06
C GLY A 51 -39.73 -9.59 11.91
N ASP A 52 -39.58 -8.32 12.26
CA ASP A 52 -40.53 -7.63 13.15
C ASP A 52 -41.89 -7.36 12.48
N SER A 53 -41.90 -7.10 11.18
CA SER A 53 -43.12 -6.74 10.43
C SER A 53 -44.09 -7.91 10.21
N THR A 54 -43.60 -9.15 10.27
CA THR A 54 -44.40 -10.35 9.93
C THR A 54 -45.13 -10.96 11.12
N PHE A 55 -44.61 -10.82 12.34
CA PHE A 55 -45.29 -11.27 13.57
C PHE A 55 -46.44 -10.35 14.02
N GLY A 56 -46.51 -9.12 13.49
CA GLY A 56 -47.61 -8.18 13.76
C GLY A 56 -48.88 -8.37 12.92
N ALA A 57 -48.86 -9.24 11.90
CA ALA A 57 -49.97 -9.43 10.98
C ALA A 57 -51.03 -10.42 11.55
N ILE A 58 -52.21 -9.90 11.87
CA ILE A 58 -53.34 -10.61 12.53
C ILE A 58 -53.93 -11.77 11.69
N LYS A 59 -53.59 -11.89 10.40
CA LYS A 59 -53.98 -13.02 9.53
C LYS A 59 -52.80 -13.50 8.68
N LEU A 60 -52.11 -14.53 9.16
CA LEU A 60 -51.05 -15.21 8.41
C LEU A 60 -51.66 -16.18 7.38
N ASN A 61 -51.53 -15.86 6.10
CA ASN A 61 -51.86 -16.76 5.00
C ASN A 61 -50.69 -17.75 4.78
N SER A 62 -50.96 -19.02 4.48
CA SER A 62 -49.93 -20.04 4.24
C SER A 62 -48.97 -19.66 3.11
N ALA A 63 -49.47 -18.99 2.06
CA ALA A 63 -48.65 -18.44 0.99
C ALA A 63 -47.69 -17.34 1.49
N LEU A 64 -48.11 -16.54 2.47
CA LEU A 64 -47.28 -15.49 3.08
C LEU A 64 -46.14 -16.11 3.91
N LEU A 65 -46.44 -17.15 4.70
CA LEU A 65 -45.45 -17.88 5.50
C LEU A 65 -44.43 -18.62 4.63
N MET A 66 -44.86 -19.27 3.53
CA MET A 66 -43.94 -19.91 2.59
C MET A 66 -43.02 -18.91 1.88
N ASN A 67 -43.57 -17.76 1.46
CA ASN A 67 -42.76 -16.70 0.84
C ASN A 67 -41.77 -16.10 1.84
N PHE A 68 -42.18 -15.88 3.09
CA PHE A 68 -41.28 -15.40 4.14
C PHE A 68 -40.12 -16.37 4.39
N ASN A 69 -40.41 -17.66 4.56
CA ASN A 69 -39.39 -18.67 4.81
C ASN A 69 -38.41 -18.78 3.62
N ARG A 70 -38.92 -18.64 2.38
CA ARG A 70 -38.08 -18.56 1.18
C ARG A 70 -37.19 -17.31 1.16
N VAL A 71 -37.72 -16.14 1.52
CA VAL A 71 -36.96 -14.89 1.57
C VAL A 71 -35.91 -14.93 2.68
N ASP A 72 -36.23 -15.43 3.87
CA ASP A 72 -35.29 -15.54 4.99
C ASP A 72 -34.14 -16.50 4.64
N LEU A 73 -34.44 -17.64 4.01
CA LEU A 73 -33.42 -18.60 3.57
C LEU A 73 -32.51 -18.01 2.47
N LEU A 74 -33.06 -17.17 1.57
CA LEU A 74 -32.28 -16.45 0.57
C LEU A 74 -31.41 -15.35 1.21
N LEU A 75 -31.95 -14.55 2.13
CA LEU A 75 -31.21 -13.52 2.86
C LEU A 75 -30.08 -14.13 3.70
N GLN A 76 -30.33 -15.26 4.35
CA GLN A 76 -29.31 -15.97 5.13
C GLN A 76 -28.18 -16.52 4.27
N LYS A 77 -28.50 -17.06 3.08
CA LYS A 77 -27.47 -17.47 2.11
C LYS A 77 -26.66 -16.29 1.59
N LEU A 78 -27.33 -15.17 1.29
CA LEU A 78 -26.70 -13.95 0.81
C LEU A 78 -25.75 -13.34 1.85
N LEU A 79 -26.18 -13.26 3.11
CA LEU A 79 -25.34 -12.79 4.23
C LEU A 79 -24.10 -13.65 4.38
N ARG A 80 -24.25 -14.98 4.41
CA ARG A 80 -23.11 -15.90 4.54
C ARG A 80 -22.14 -15.79 3.37
N HIS A 81 -22.65 -15.59 2.15
CA HIS A 81 -21.81 -15.37 0.98
C HIS A 81 -21.01 -14.08 1.11
N HIS A 82 -21.66 -12.97 1.48
CA HIS A 82 -20.99 -11.68 1.64
C HIS A 82 -20.00 -11.65 2.81
N GLU A 83 -20.26 -12.37 3.91
CA GLU A 83 -19.29 -12.55 5.00
C GLU A 83 -18.01 -13.26 4.51
N GLN A 84 -18.17 -14.29 3.67
CA GLN A 84 -17.04 -15.00 3.06
C GLN A 84 -16.28 -14.10 2.08
N GLU A 85 -16.99 -13.34 1.24
CA GLU A 85 -16.37 -12.37 0.34
C GLU A 85 -15.61 -11.28 1.10
N GLN A 86 -16.16 -10.80 2.22
CA GLN A 86 -15.50 -9.82 3.07
C GLN A 86 -14.20 -10.39 3.65
N ALA A 87 -14.23 -11.63 4.18
CA ALA A 87 -13.05 -12.28 4.72
C ALA A 87 -11.96 -12.49 3.64
N VAL A 88 -12.35 -12.87 2.42
CA VAL A 88 -11.41 -13.00 1.30
C VAL A 88 -10.83 -11.66 0.91
N MET A 89 -11.65 -10.61 0.82
CA MET A 89 -11.21 -9.24 0.50
C MET A 89 -10.27 -8.68 1.56
N GLU A 90 -10.52 -8.97 2.85
CA GLU A 90 -9.64 -8.59 3.96
C GLU A 90 -8.29 -9.31 3.87
N ALA A 91 -8.30 -10.62 3.61
CA ALA A 91 -7.07 -11.39 3.41
C ALA A 91 -6.25 -10.86 2.22
N GLN A 92 -6.91 -10.50 1.12
CA GLN A 92 -6.26 -9.88 -0.02
C GLN A 92 -5.65 -8.51 0.34
N CYS A 93 -6.39 -7.66 1.05
CA CYS A 93 -5.87 -6.36 1.51
C CYS A 93 -4.62 -6.54 2.39
N ASN A 94 -4.64 -7.50 3.32
CA ASN A 94 -3.51 -7.80 4.19
C ASN A 94 -2.29 -8.29 3.38
N SER A 95 -2.49 -9.20 2.43
CA SER A 95 -1.39 -9.67 1.56
C SER A 95 -0.77 -8.54 0.73
N VAL A 96 -1.59 -7.64 0.17
CA VAL A 96 -1.10 -6.50 -0.61
C VAL A 96 -0.38 -5.50 0.29
N GLN A 97 -0.85 -5.33 1.53
CA GLN A 97 -0.20 -4.50 2.55
C GLN A 97 1.19 -5.03 2.91
N GLU A 98 1.35 -6.34 3.10
CA GLU A 98 2.66 -6.96 3.35
C GLU A 98 3.61 -6.77 2.17
N VAL A 99 3.13 -6.95 0.94
CA VAL A 99 3.91 -6.68 -0.28
C VAL A 99 4.33 -5.22 -0.34
N LEU A 100 3.43 -4.29 -0.02
CA LEU A 100 3.73 -2.86 0.01
C LEU A 100 4.80 -2.53 1.05
N GLN A 101 4.73 -3.14 2.24
CA GLN A 101 5.74 -2.96 3.30
C GLN A 101 7.12 -3.47 2.85
N SER A 102 7.18 -4.66 2.23
CA SER A 102 8.41 -5.21 1.68
C SER A 102 9.01 -4.31 0.58
N LYS A 103 8.17 -3.79 -0.31
CA LYS A 103 8.58 -2.80 -1.33
C LYS A 103 9.08 -1.50 -0.72
N HIS A 104 8.41 -1.00 0.31
CA HIS A 104 8.84 0.21 1.03
C HIS A 104 10.20 0.02 1.70
N ALA A 105 10.44 -1.13 2.34
CA ALA A 105 11.74 -1.48 2.92
C ALA A 105 12.85 -1.53 1.84
N ARG A 106 12.54 -2.06 0.66
CA ARG A 106 13.48 -2.11 -0.48
C ARG A 106 13.84 -0.72 -0.99
N VAL A 107 12.86 0.18 -1.14
CA VAL A 107 13.11 1.58 -1.54
C VAL A 107 14.02 2.27 -0.52
N LYS A 108 13.71 2.14 0.78
CA LYS A 108 14.53 2.69 1.86
C LYS A 108 15.96 2.16 1.87
N GLY A 109 16.15 0.87 1.53
CA GLY A 109 17.47 0.27 1.37
C GLY A 109 18.26 0.90 0.21
N LEU A 110 17.61 1.15 -0.93
CA LEU A 110 18.22 1.81 -2.08
C LEU A 110 18.60 3.27 -1.78
N GLU A 111 17.76 4.01 -1.06
CA GLU A 111 18.03 5.37 -0.59
C GLU A 111 19.30 5.42 0.29
N GLN A 112 19.40 4.52 1.26
CA GLN A 112 20.59 4.45 2.14
C GLN A 112 21.88 4.15 1.35
N VAL A 113 21.82 3.27 0.35
CA VAL A 113 22.98 2.97 -0.51
C VAL A 113 23.35 4.20 -1.34
N LEU A 114 22.37 4.90 -1.90
CA LEU A 114 22.60 6.13 -2.66
C LEU A 114 23.23 7.22 -1.81
N GLU A 115 22.73 7.45 -0.60
CA GLU A 115 23.32 8.41 0.32
C GLU A 115 24.78 8.06 0.65
N ARG A 116 25.07 6.79 0.96
CA ARG A 116 26.43 6.33 1.24
C ARG A 116 27.36 6.57 0.06
N TRP A 117 26.92 6.29 -1.17
CA TRP A 117 27.72 6.49 -2.37
C TRP A 117 27.91 7.97 -2.70
N ASN A 118 26.89 8.80 -2.50
CA ASN A 118 27.00 10.26 -2.65
C ASN A 118 28.01 10.86 -1.66
N ARG A 119 27.94 10.47 -0.38
CA ARG A 119 28.91 10.92 0.64
C ARG A 119 30.34 10.49 0.27
N LYS A 120 30.52 9.24 -0.16
CA LYS A 120 31.83 8.74 -0.62
C LYS A 120 32.36 9.53 -1.81
N GLN A 121 31.49 9.87 -2.77
CA GLN A 121 31.87 10.67 -3.93
C GLN A 121 32.25 12.11 -3.55
N GLN A 122 31.49 12.74 -2.66
CA GLN A 122 31.78 14.09 -2.16
C GLN A 122 33.12 14.12 -1.41
N TYR A 123 33.36 13.13 -0.56
CA TYR A 123 34.64 12.99 0.13
C TYR A 123 35.81 12.81 -0.84
N GLU A 124 35.69 11.94 -1.85
CA GLU A 124 36.74 11.76 -2.86
C GLU A 124 37.01 13.03 -3.67
N LYS A 125 35.97 13.84 -3.96
CA LYS A 125 36.15 15.15 -4.61
C LYS A 125 36.88 16.13 -3.71
N ALA A 126 36.42 16.31 -2.48
CA ALA A 126 37.03 17.21 -1.51
C ALA A 126 38.50 16.84 -1.25
N ARG A 127 38.81 15.54 -1.13
CA ARG A 127 40.18 15.06 -0.96
C ARG A 127 41.08 15.37 -2.15
N LYS A 128 40.57 15.27 -3.39
CA LYS A 128 41.32 15.64 -4.60
C LYS A 128 41.54 17.14 -4.70
N GLU A 129 40.53 17.94 -4.38
CA GLU A 129 40.64 19.40 -4.34
C GLU A 129 41.65 19.86 -3.29
N GLN A 130 41.62 19.28 -2.09
CA GLN A 130 42.59 19.55 -1.03
C GLN A 130 44.02 19.25 -1.48
N LYS A 131 44.24 18.07 -2.08
CA LYS A 131 45.56 17.70 -2.62
C LYS A 131 46.03 18.68 -3.71
N ASN A 132 45.14 19.08 -4.63
CA ASN A 132 45.49 20.05 -5.66
C ASN A 132 45.88 21.41 -5.06
N ILE A 133 45.19 21.86 -4.02
CA ILE A 133 45.54 23.11 -3.31
C ILE A 133 46.91 22.99 -2.64
N GLU A 134 47.19 21.87 -1.98
CA GLU A 134 48.50 21.59 -1.37
C GLU A 134 49.62 21.57 -2.42
N ASP A 135 49.39 20.95 -3.58
CA ASP A 135 50.36 20.91 -4.68
C ASP A 135 50.62 22.32 -5.26
N ILE A 136 49.58 23.16 -5.38
CA ILE A 136 49.71 24.57 -5.79
C ILE A 136 50.49 25.39 -4.75
N LEU A 137 50.23 25.20 -3.46
CA LEU A 137 50.97 25.88 -2.39
C LEU A 137 52.44 25.46 -2.38
N ASN A 138 52.71 24.16 -2.49
CA ASN A 138 54.07 23.62 -2.51
C ASN A 138 54.87 24.10 -3.72
N SER A 139 54.26 24.12 -4.91
CA SER A 139 54.91 24.66 -6.11
C SER A 139 55.25 26.15 -5.99
N ARG A 140 54.33 26.96 -5.44
CA ARG A 140 54.57 28.39 -5.15
C ARG A 140 55.66 28.60 -4.10
N TYR A 141 55.69 27.78 -3.06
CA TYR A 141 56.74 27.85 -2.03
C TYR A 141 58.11 27.51 -2.61
N ARG A 142 58.22 26.45 -3.42
CA ARG A 142 59.46 26.09 -4.12
C ARG A 142 59.95 27.18 -5.08
N GLN A 143 59.05 27.88 -5.77
CA GLN A 143 59.41 29.01 -6.63
C GLN A 143 59.94 30.24 -5.88
N LYS A 144 59.55 30.43 -4.61
CA LYS A 144 60.05 31.56 -3.78
C LYS A 144 61.35 31.25 -3.02
N ALA A 145 61.71 29.97 -2.90
CA ALA A 145 62.92 29.52 -2.22
C ALA A 145 64.16 29.45 -3.15
N LEU A 146 63.94 29.63 -4.46
CA LEU A 146 64.97 29.87 -5.48
C LEU A 146 65.17 31.38 -5.66
#